data_AF-A0A957EYD0-F1
#
_entry.id   AF-A0A957EYD0-F1
#
_cell.length_a   1.000
_cell.length_b   1.000
_cell.length_c   1.000
_cell.angle_alpha   90.00
_cell.angle_beta   90.00
_cell.angle_gamma   90.00
#
_symmetry.space_group_name_H-M   'P 1'
#
loop_
_entity.id
_entity.type
_entity.pdbx_description
1 polymer ?
#
loop_
_entity_poly.entity_id
_entity_poly.type
_entity_poly.pdbx_seq_one_letter_code
_entity_poly.pdbx_strand_id
1 'polypeptide(L)'
;MNGERKVVGKLAFETTEPTAVSFKQLHNWVIWQFPQPHQNGLCGAVHPPLPNYGWIPAVIDSQQQVVQVFAHLSEPFESPETAVSYFKSPSRQE
;
A
#
# COMPACT_ATOMS: atom_id res chain seq x y z
N MET A 1 8.69 -13.88 17.23
CA MET A 1 7.68 -12.87 17.58
C MET A 1 6.50 -13.09 16.66
N ASN A 2 5.33 -13.47 17.19
CA ASN A 2 4.12 -13.58 16.37
C ASN A 2 3.64 -12.14 16.12
N GLY A 3 4.02 -11.55 15.00
CA GLY A 3 3.52 -10.24 14.59
C GLY A 3 2.00 -10.30 14.45
N GLU A 4 1.31 -9.34 15.05
CA GLU A 4 -0.12 -9.16 14.79
C GLU A 4 -0.31 -8.81 13.31
N ARG A 5 -1.33 -9.38 12.67
CA ARG A 5 -1.62 -9.11 11.26
C ARG A 5 -2.98 -8.45 11.13
N LYS A 6 -3.03 -7.40 10.31
CA LYS A 6 -4.26 -6.73 9.90
C LYS A 6 -4.80 -7.40 8.65
N VAL A 7 -6.06 -7.80 8.67
CA VAL A 7 -6.72 -8.35 7.47
C VAL A 7 -7.45 -7.23 6.74
N VAL A 8 -7.14 -7.06 5.45
CA VAL A 8 -7.85 -6.14 4.56
C VAL A 8 -8.34 -6.93 3.35
N GLY A 9 -9.66 -7.00 3.18
CA GLY A 9 -10.30 -7.88 2.21
C GLY A 9 -10.03 -9.34 2.53
N LYS A 10 -9.20 -10.00 1.71
CA LYS A 10 -8.78 -11.41 1.88
C LYS A 10 -7.27 -11.57 2.11
N LEU A 11 -6.54 -10.46 2.27
CA LEU A 11 -5.10 -10.46 2.43
C LEU A 11 -4.73 -10.03 3.86
N ALA A 12 -3.68 -10.65 4.40
CA ALA A 12 -3.13 -10.33 5.70
C ALA A 12 -1.87 -9.48 5.53
N PHE A 13 -1.79 -8.40 6.28
CA PHE A 13 -0.71 -7.41 6.25
C PHE A 13 -0.07 -7.33 7.62
N GLU A 14 1.24 -7.06 7.63
CA GLU A 14 1.98 -6.76 8.85
C GLU A 14 1.49 -5.43 9.45
N THR A 15 1.47 -5.31 10.78
CA THR A 15 0.98 -4.11 11.49
C THR A 15 2.06 -3.08 11.77
N THR A 16 3.33 -3.39 11.49
CA THR A 16 4.48 -2.51 11.79
C THR A 16 5.27 -2.08 10.57
N GLU A 17 5.09 -2.72 9.42
CA GLU A 17 5.88 -2.48 8.22
C GLU A 17 5.10 -2.71 6.92
N PRO A 18 5.56 -2.20 5.77
CA PRO A 18 4.96 -2.52 4.48
C PRO A 18 4.99 -4.03 4.22
N THR A 19 3.91 -4.55 3.64
CA THR A 19 3.85 -5.96 3.23
C THR A 19 4.07 -6.08 1.74
N ALA A 20 5.00 -6.93 1.34
CA ALA A 20 5.20 -7.30 -0.05
C ALA A 20 4.07 -8.21 -0.55
N VAL A 21 3.33 -7.76 -1.57
CA VAL A 21 2.22 -8.49 -2.16
C VAL A 21 2.40 -8.58 -3.67
N SER A 22 2.25 -9.78 -4.24
CA SER A 22 2.36 -9.95 -5.69
C SER A 22 1.14 -9.36 -6.44
N PHE A 23 1.33 -8.97 -7.70
CA PHE A 23 0.19 -8.55 -8.54
C PHE A 23 -0.90 -9.63 -8.66
N LYS A 24 -0.52 -10.92 -8.62
CA LYS A 24 -1.49 -12.03 -8.63
C LYS A 24 -2.39 -12.03 -7.40
N GLN A 25 -1.84 -11.72 -6.23
CA GLN A 25 -2.64 -11.60 -4.99
C GLN A 25 -3.54 -10.37 -5.01
N LEU A 26 -3.10 -9.28 -5.66
CA LEU A 26 -3.86 -8.04 -5.86
C LEU A 26 -4.77 -8.06 -7.11
N HIS A 27 -5.01 -9.21 -7.74
CA HIS A 27 -5.72 -9.30 -9.03
C HIS A 27 -7.11 -8.63 -9.07
N ASN A 28 -7.76 -8.48 -7.91
CA ASN A 28 -9.06 -7.83 -7.77
C ASN A 28 -9.00 -6.50 -7.00
N TRP A 29 -7.80 -5.95 -6.78
CA TRP A 29 -7.57 -4.63 -6.19
C TRP A 29 -7.31 -3.62 -7.31
N VAL A 30 -7.65 -2.36 -7.06
CA VAL A 30 -7.20 -1.26 -7.93
C VAL A 30 -5.76 -0.90 -7.52
N ILE A 31 -4.88 -0.79 -8.51
CA ILE A 31 -3.51 -0.29 -8.33
C ILE A 31 -3.40 1.02 -9.12
N TRP A 32 -3.18 2.12 -8.40
CA TRP A 32 -2.96 3.44 -8.98
C TRP A 32 -1.49 3.82 -8.86
N GLN A 33 -0.82 4.02 -9.99
CA GLN A 33 0.59 4.36 -10.05
C GLN A 33 0.78 5.83 -10.42
N PHE A 34 1.73 6.50 -9.76
CA PHE A 34 2.16 7.85 -10.11
C PHE A 34 3.59 7.79 -10.70
N PRO A 35 3.94 8.67 -11.66
CA PRO A 35 5.28 8.73 -12.25
C PRO A 35 6.29 9.41 -11.29
N GLN A 36 6.34 8.96 -10.04
CA GLN A 36 7.23 9.43 -9.00
C GLN A 36 8.04 8.25 -8.46
N PRO A 37 9.37 8.20 -8.62
CA PRO A 37 10.20 7.14 -8.05
C PRO A 37 10.20 7.13 -6.53
N HIS A 38 10.22 5.94 -5.94
CA HIS A 38 10.45 5.73 -4.51
C HIS A 38 11.09 4.36 -4.27
N GLN A 39 12.27 4.36 -3.65
CA GLN A 39 13.08 3.15 -3.46
C GLN A 39 13.27 2.39 -4.80
N ASN A 40 12.87 1.12 -4.87
CA ASN A 40 13.03 0.24 -6.03
C ASN A 40 11.84 0.31 -7.01
N GLY A 41 10.88 1.20 -6.80
CA GLY A 41 9.66 1.25 -7.62
C GLY A 41 9.11 2.65 -7.82
N LEU A 42 7.84 2.71 -8.21
CA LEU A 42 7.08 3.94 -8.34
C LEU A 42 6.09 4.08 -7.19
N CYS A 43 5.93 5.30 -6.70
CA CYS A 43 4.89 5.65 -5.75
C CYS A 43 3.51 5.30 -6.33
N GLY A 44 2.61 4.87 -5.45
CA GLY A 44 1.23 4.60 -5.81
C GLY A 44 0.34 4.43 -4.61
N ALA A 45 -0.86 3.95 -4.90
CA ALA A 45 -1.85 3.60 -3.92
C ALA A 45 -2.62 2.36 -4.41
N VAL A 46 -3.11 1.57 -3.47
CA VAL A 46 -3.96 0.42 -3.75
C VAL A 46 -5.30 0.57 -3.04
N HIS A 47 -6.37 0.08 -3.66
CA HIS A 47 -7.70 0.07 -3.07
C HIS A 47 -8.27 -1.36 -3.09
N PRO A 48 -8.67 -1.92 -1.95
CA PRO A 48 -9.28 -3.24 -1.89
C PRO A 48 -10.67 -3.23 -2.54
N PRO A 49 -11.21 -4.38 -2.99
CA PRO A 49 -12.58 -4.47 -3.49
C PRO A 49 -13.61 -4.47 -2.34
N LEU A 50 -13.49 -3.49 -1.44
CA LEU A 50 -14.36 -3.27 -0.29
C LEU A 50 -15.04 -1.90 -0.44
N PRO A 51 -16.38 -1.83 -0.29
CA PRO A 51 -17.07 -0.55 -0.31
C PRO A 51 -16.64 0.31 0.89
N ASN A 52 -16.46 1.62 0.66
CA ASN A 52 -16.16 2.61 1.69
C ASN A 52 -14.88 2.35 2.52
N TYR A 53 -13.88 1.63 1.99
CA TYR A 53 -12.65 1.37 2.73
C TYR A 53 -11.65 2.52 2.64
N GLY A 54 -11.24 2.93 1.44
CA GLY A 54 -10.21 3.95 1.22
C GLY A 54 -8.92 3.38 0.63
N TRP A 55 -7.96 4.27 0.40
CA TRP A 55 -6.72 4.01 -0.33
C TRP A 55 -5.55 3.77 0.61
N ILE A 56 -4.69 2.83 0.24
CA ILE A 56 -3.49 2.46 1.01
C ILE A 56 -2.26 2.86 0.19
N PRO A 57 -1.29 3.60 0.76
CA PRO A 57 -0.06 3.93 0.05
C PRO A 57 0.69 2.66 -0.35
N ALA A 58 1.35 2.73 -1.50
CA ALA A 58 2.06 1.60 -2.05
C ALA A 58 3.29 2.02 -2.85
N VAL A 59 4.27 1.11 -2.94
CA VAL A 59 5.38 1.19 -3.90
C VAL A 59 5.23 0.04 -4.89
N ILE A 60 5.14 0.37 -6.18
CA ILE A 60 4.92 -0.57 -7.27
C ILE A 60 6.27 -0.89 -7.91
N ASP A 61 6.75 -2.11 -7.72
CA ASP A 61 7.90 -2.67 -8.41
C ASP A 61 7.39 -3.58 -9.54
N SER A 62 7.29 -3.01 -10.75
CA SER A 62 6.85 -3.73 -11.94
C SER A 62 7.88 -4.72 -12.45
N GLN A 63 9.16 -4.58 -12.11
CA GLN A 63 10.20 -5.52 -12.53
C GLN A 63 10.09 -6.82 -11.75
N GLN A 64 9.86 -6.73 -10.44
CA GLN A 64 9.69 -7.90 -9.57
C GLN A 64 8.24 -8.39 -9.50
N GLN A 65 7.28 -7.66 -10.10
CA GLN A 65 5.84 -7.95 -10.04
C GLN A 65 5.29 -7.94 -8.61
N VAL A 66 5.81 -7.02 -7.79
CA VAL A 66 5.50 -6.87 -6.37
C VAL A 66 5.01 -5.45 -6.08
N VAL A 67 4.08 -5.34 -5.14
CA VAL A 67 3.63 -4.09 -4.53
C VAL A 67 3.95 -4.14 -3.04
N GLN A 68 4.71 -3.16 -2.55
CA GLN A 68 4.86 -2.94 -1.12
C GLN A 68 3.66 -2.15 -0.63
N VAL A 69 2.76 -2.77 0.13
CA VAL A 69 1.50 -2.16 0.60
C VAL A 69 1.65 -1.69 2.04
N PHE A 70 1.40 -0.40 2.29
CA PHE A 70 1.59 0.24 3.59
C PHE A 70 0.32 0.13 4.46
N ALA A 71 -0.25 -1.07 4.57
CA ALA A 71 -1.49 -1.30 5.32
C ALA A 71 -1.32 -1.26 6.86
N HIS A 72 -0.07 -1.26 7.34
CA HIS A 72 0.29 -1.03 8.75
C HIS A 72 -0.09 0.37 9.24
N LEU A 73 -0.31 1.33 8.33
CA LEU A 73 -0.79 2.65 8.69
C LEU A 73 -2.18 2.54 9.35
N SER A 74 -2.39 3.38 10.36
CA SER A 74 -3.56 3.35 11.24
C SER A 74 -4.87 3.45 10.45
N GLU A 75 -4.94 4.39 9.50
CA GLU A 75 -6.13 4.62 8.69
C GLU A 75 -5.82 4.69 7.17
N PRO A 76 -6.75 4.21 6.33
CA PRO A 76 -6.67 4.43 4.89
C PRO A 76 -6.97 5.90 4.55
N PHE A 77 -6.55 6.32 3.35
CA PHE A 77 -6.71 7.67 2.84
C PHE A 77 -7.97 7.79 1.97
N GLU A 78 -8.51 9.00 1.83
CA GLU A 78 -9.72 9.26 1.05
C GLU A 78 -9.52 9.12 -0.47
N SER A 79 -8.30 9.29 -0.97
CA SER A 79 -7.99 9.30 -2.40
C SER A 79 -6.59 8.73 -2.69
N PRO A 80 -6.29 8.30 -3.93
CA PRO A 80 -4.96 7.84 -4.28
C PRO A 80 -3.91 8.98 -4.17
N GLU A 81 -4.30 10.23 -4.41
CA GLU A 81 -3.42 11.41 -4.29
C GLU A 81 -3.06 11.71 -2.83
N THR A 82 -4.01 11.55 -1.91
CA THR A 82 -3.75 11.74 -0.47
C THR A 82 -2.90 10.59 0.06
N ALA A 83 -3.15 9.36 -0.37
CA ALA A 83 -2.31 8.20 -0.06
C ALA A 83 -0.86 8.38 -0.54
N VAL A 84 -0.64 8.79 -1.80
CA VAL A 84 0.72 8.95 -2.34
C VAL A 84 1.50 10.09 -1.66
N SER A 85 0.77 11.07 -1.10
CA SER A 85 1.39 12.18 -0.37
C SER A 85 2.07 11.74 0.93
N TYR A 86 1.78 10.53 1.43
CA TYR A 86 2.56 9.88 2.50
C TYR A 86 4.07 9.88 2.19
N PHE A 87 4.45 9.65 0.94
CA PHE A 87 5.87 9.60 0.52
C PHE A 87 6.51 10.98 0.35
N LYS A 88 5.74 12.07 0.45
CA LYS A 88 6.22 13.45 0.28
C LYS A 88 6.56 14.14 1.60
N SER A 89 6.07 13.63 2.73
CA SER A 89 6.31 14.23 4.03
C SER A 89 7.61 13.71 4.66
N PRO A 90 8.62 14.56 4.95
CA PRO A 90 9.87 14.15 5.60
C PRO A 90 9.73 13.86 7.12
N SER A 91 8.51 13.68 7.66
CA SER A 91 8.24 13.84 9.10
C SER A 91 7.13 12.94 9.67
N ARG A 92 7.03 11.68 9.27
CA ARG A 92 6.23 10.67 10.00
C ARG A 92 7.01 9.37 10.14
N GLN A 93 8.15 9.47 10.80
CA GLN A 93 8.74 8.39 11.56
C GLN A 93 8.74 8.87 13.02
N GLU A 94 7.61 8.70 13.70
CA GLU A 94 7.51 8.77 15.16
C GLU A 94 6.90 7.47 15.65
#